data_AF-A0A662KG83-F1
#
_entry.id   AF-A0A662KG83-F1
#
_cell.length_a   1.000
_cell.length_b   1.000
_cell.length_c   1.000
_cell.angle_alpha   90.00
_cell.angle_beta   90.00
_cell.angle_gamma   90.00
#
_symmetry.space_group_name_H-M   'P 1'
#
loop_
_entity.id
_entity.type
_entity.pdbx_description
1 polymer ?
#
loop_
_entity_poly.entity_id
_entity_poly.type
_entity_poly.pdbx_seq_one_letter_code
_entity_poly.pdbx_strand_id
1 'polypeptide(L)'
;MEEEIEVLKEFWKGNRNLICPRCGSPLNLVAMYPKTKEGSLQVSYETFIECENCSFSIRVDTSKVYGAVKAFDDRTIDISSWSPSGAREIMTYENLLGKDKKLEDLFETGKLVEFLIVNDKVVAVME
;
A
#
# COMPACT_ATOMS: atom_id res chain seq x y z
N MET A 1 -9.45 -3.16 14.10
CA MET A 1 -9.31 -2.04 13.15
C MET A 1 -8.06 -1.21 13.41
N GLU A 2 -7.86 -0.60 14.59
CA GLU A 2 -6.60 0.12 14.88
C GLU A 2 -5.37 -0.81 14.93
N GLU A 3 -5.45 -1.92 15.67
CA GLU A 3 -4.37 -2.94 15.74
C GLU A 3 -4.05 -3.56 14.37
N GLU A 4 -5.07 -3.73 13.52
CA GLU A 4 -4.91 -4.27 12.16
C GLU A 4 -4.17 -3.30 11.24
N ILE A 5 -4.48 -2.00 11.34
CA ILE A 5 -3.78 -0.93 10.62
C ILE A 5 -2.32 -0.83 11.08
N GLU A 6 -2.05 -1.03 12.37
CA GLU A 6 -0.69 -0.98 12.92
C GLU A 6 0.16 -2.15 12.47
N VAL A 7 -0.41 -3.36 12.43
CA VAL A 7 0.22 -4.54 11.81
C VAL A 7 0.52 -4.26 10.34
N LEU A 8 -0.41 -3.68 9.58
CA LEU A 8 -0.17 -3.31 8.18
C LEU A 8 0.97 -2.29 8.04
N LYS A 9 1.03 -1.27 8.90
CA LYS A 9 2.13 -0.28 8.88
C LYS A 9 3.49 -0.90 9.11
N GLU A 10 3.64 -1.72 10.15
CA GLU A 10 4.91 -2.41 10.44
C GLU A 10 5.27 -3.42 9.35
N PHE A 11 4.25 -4.03 8.76
CA PHE A 11 4.43 -5.04 7.74
C PHE A 11 5.00 -4.49 6.44
N TRP A 12 4.48 -3.36 6.00
CA TRP A 12 4.86 -2.78 4.72
C TRP A 12 6.06 -1.83 4.80
N LYS A 13 6.53 -1.49 6.02
CA LYS A 13 7.84 -0.84 6.28
C LYS A 13 9.05 -1.76 6.05
N GLY A 14 8.84 -3.01 5.62
CA GLY A 14 9.92 -3.94 5.28
C GLY A 14 10.57 -4.62 6.48
N ASN A 15 9.91 -4.61 7.65
CA ASN A 15 10.38 -5.34 8.81
C ASN A 15 10.24 -6.85 8.55
N ARG A 16 11.38 -7.56 8.49
CA ARG A 16 11.44 -8.98 8.05
C ARG A 16 10.75 -9.96 9.00
N ASN A 17 10.46 -9.55 10.23
CA ASN A 17 9.82 -10.37 11.24
C ASN A 17 8.43 -9.80 11.55
N LEU A 18 7.45 -10.20 10.76
CA LEU A 18 6.07 -9.83 10.94
C LEU A 18 5.49 -10.63 12.10
N ILE A 19 5.07 -9.96 13.16
CA ILE A 19 4.62 -10.61 14.39
C ILE A 19 3.11 -10.48 14.51
N CYS A 20 2.44 -11.61 14.76
CA CYS A 20 1.01 -11.65 15.01
C CYS A 20 0.67 -10.89 16.30
N PRO A 21 -0.26 -9.92 16.26
CA PRO A 21 -0.61 -9.13 17.44
C PRO A 21 -1.31 -9.95 18.52
N ARG A 22 -1.87 -11.12 18.18
CA ARG A 22 -2.61 -11.97 19.13
C ARG A 22 -1.72 -12.95 19.89
N CYS A 23 -0.72 -13.54 19.23
CA CYS A 23 0.06 -14.64 19.82
C CYS A 23 1.58 -14.50 19.67
N GLY A 24 2.07 -13.43 19.04
CA GLY A 24 3.51 -13.19 18.90
C GLY A 24 4.21 -14.09 17.86
N SER A 25 3.49 -14.94 17.15
CA SER A 25 4.05 -15.84 16.13
C SER A 25 4.20 -15.14 14.78
N PRO A 26 5.03 -15.66 13.85
CA PRO A 26 5.17 -15.07 12.52
C PRO A 26 3.85 -14.97 11.74
N LEU A 27 3.74 -13.96 10.89
CA LEU A 27 2.68 -13.80 9.90
C LEU A 27 3.16 -14.19 8.50
N ASN A 28 2.28 -14.83 7.74
CA ASN A 28 2.46 -15.23 6.35
C ASN A 28 1.63 -14.39 5.39
N LEU A 29 2.12 -14.31 4.16
CA LEU A 29 1.52 -13.61 3.03
C LEU A 29 1.00 -14.60 2.00
N VAL A 30 -0.30 -14.52 1.70
CA VAL A 30 -0.90 -15.27 0.60
C VAL A 30 -1.58 -14.30 -0.35
N ALA A 31 -0.88 -13.95 -1.43
CA ALA A 31 -1.47 -13.16 -2.53
C ALA A 31 -2.24 -14.09 -3.48
N MET A 32 -3.52 -13.80 -3.69
CA MET A 32 -4.38 -14.50 -4.64
C MET A 32 -4.18 -13.98 -6.07
N TYR A 33 -4.97 -14.52 -7.01
CA TYR A 33 -4.98 -14.09 -8.40
C TYR A 33 -5.27 -12.59 -8.55
N PRO A 34 -4.68 -11.93 -9.56
CA PRO A 34 -4.93 -10.52 -9.82
C PRO A 34 -6.41 -10.28 -10.14
N LYS A 35 -6.94 -9.17 -9.62
CA LYS A 35 -8.27 -8.63 -9.92
C LYS A 35 -8.16 -7.16 -10.31
N THR A 36 -8.92 -6.75 -11.31
CA THR A 36 -9.14 -5.34 -11.62
C THR A 36 -10.23 -4.80 -10.70
N LYS A 37 -9.98 -3.64 -10.07
CA LYS A 37 -11.00 -2.94 -9.29
C LYS A 37 -12.10 -2.46 -10.22
N GLU A 38 -13.36 -2.60 -9.83
CA GLU A 38 -14.50 -2.20 -10.69
C GLU A 38 -14.40 -0.70 -11.05
N GLY A 39 -14.46 -0.38 -12.34
CA GLY A 39 -14.28 0.99 -12.83
C GLY A 39 -12.84 1.50 -12.86
N SER A 40 -11.85 0.68 -12.49
CA SER A 40 -10.43 0.99 -12.61
C SER A 40 -9.73 -0.09 -13.44
N LEU A 41 -8.74 0.34 -14.21
CA LEU A 41 -7.87 -0.58 -14.92
C LEU A 41 -6.73 -1.07 -14.01
N GLN A 42 -6.54 -0.47 -12.84
CA GLN A 42 -5.54 -0.86 -11.86
C GLN A 42 -5.66 -2.34 -11.46
N VAL A 43 -4.53 -3.04 -11.54
CA VAL A 43 -4.41 -4.43 -11.08
C VAL A 43 -4.17 -4.42 -9.58
N SER A 44 -5.03 -5.12 -8.86
CA SER A 44 -4.91 -5.37 -7.43
C SER A 44 -4.86 -6.86 -7.15
N TYR A 45 -4.36 -7.23 -5.99
CA TYR A 45 -4.25 -8.60 -5.52
C TYR A 45 -4.96 -8.67 -4.18
N GLU A 46 -5.96 -9.53 -4.12
CA GLU A 46 -6.51 -9.92 -2.83
C GLU A 46 -5.44 -10.68 -2.06
N THR A 47 -5.06 -10.17 -0.90
CA THR A 47 -3.93 -10.66 -0.11
C THR A 47 -4.43 -11.00 1.28
N PHE A 48 -4.10 -12.21 1.73
CA PHE A 48 -4.36 -12.65 3.09
C PHE A 48 -3.08 -12.57 3.91
N ILE A 49 -3.19 -11.96 5.08
CA ILE A 49 -2.14 -11.91 6.10
C ILE A 49 -2.57 -12.85 7.22
N GLU A 50 -1.92 -14.01 7.33
CA GLU A 50 -2.36 -15.10 8.20
C GLU A 50 -1.31 -15.45 9.24
N CYS A 51 -1.73 -15.76 10.47
CA CYS A 51 -0.82 -16.30 11.48
C CYS A 51 -0.71 -17.81 11.36
N GLU A 52 0.52 -18.33 11.48
CA GLU A 52 0.76 -19.79 11.45
C GLU A 52 0.23 -20.53 12.68
N ASN A 53 0.02 -19.82 13.80
CA ASN A 53 -0.23 -20.44 15.11
C ASN A 53 -1.62 -20.14 15.69
N CYS A 54 -2.33 -19.13 15.21
CA CYS A 54 -3.67 -18.80 15.70
C CYS A 54 -4.61 -18.38 14.56
N SER A 55 -5.90 -18.22 14.86
CA SER A 55 -6.94 -17.86 13.87
C SER A 55 -6.91 -16.40 13.40
N PHE A 56 -5.81 -15.68 13.62
CA PHE A 56 -5.65 -14.33 13.11
C PHE A 56 -5.46 -14.36 11.59
N SER A 57 -6.37 -13.71 10.86
CA SER A 57 -6.30 -13.52 9.42
C SER A 57 -6.87 -12.15 9.08
N ILE A 58 -6.20 -11.42 8.19
CA ILE A 58 -6.68 -10.15 7.63
C ILE A 58 -6.70 -10.30 6.12
N ARG A 59 -7.83 -9.92 5.51
CA ARG A 59 -7.98 -9.77 4.06
C ARG A 59 -7.74 -8.32 3.68
N VAL A 60 -6.82 -8.08 2.75
CA VAL A 60 -6.51 -6.75 2.22
C VAL A 60 -6.37 -6.79 0.70
N ASP A 61 -6.68 -5.67 0.05
CA ASP A 61 -6.41 -5.48 -1.37
C ASP A 61 -5.11 -4.71 -1.53
N THR A 62 -4.14 -5.33 -2.21
CA THR A 62 -2.84 -4.72 -2.46
C THR A 62 -2.71 -4.35 -3.93
N SER A 63 -2.08 -3.24 -4.25
CA SER A 63 -1.71 -2.91 -5.62
C SER A 63 -0.43 -2.11 -5.66
N LYS A 64 0.22 -2.14 -6.81
CA LYS A 64 1.42 -1.34 -7.08
C LYS A 64 1.07 -0.26 -8.08
N VAL A 65 1.45 0.98 -7.78
CA VAL A 65 1.20 2.13 -8.63
C VAL A 65 2.54 2.77 -8.96
N TYR A 66 2.91 2.78 -10.22
CA TYR A 66 4.09 3.50 -10.68
C TYR A 66 3.69 4.92 -11.09
N GLY A 67 4.22 5.94 -10.41
CA GLY A 67 3.78 7.31 -10.61
C GLY A 67 4.64 8.37 -9.94
N ALA A 68 4.22 9.62 -10.07
CA ALA A 68 4.84 10.79 -9.42
C ALA A 68 3.88 11.45 -8.45
N VAL A 69 4.39 11.89 -7.31
CA VAL A 69 3.62 12.66 -6.31
C VAL A 69 3.20 14.01 -6.93
N LYS A 70 1.92 14.37 -6.79
CA LYS A 70 1.37 15.66 -7.26
C LYS A 70 0.90 16.57 -6.13
N ALA A 71 0.47 15.99 -5.03
CA ALA A 71 0.14 16.67 -3.78
C ALA A 71 0.17 15.62 -2.66
N PHE A 72 0.44 16.04 -1.43
CA PHE A 72 0.27 15.20 -0.26
C PHE A 72 0.10 16.05 0.99
N ASP A 73 -0.58 15.50 1.98
CA ASP A 73 -0.68 16.04 3.34
C ASP A 73 -0.68 14.89 4.36
N ASP A 74 -1.00 15.19 5.62
CA ASP A 74 -1.01 14.20 6.71
C ASP A 74 -2.09 13.10 6.54
N ARG A 75 -2.99 13.23 5.56
CA ARG A 75 -4.15 12.34 5.37
C ARG A 75 -4.22 11.73 3.98
N THR A 76 -3.73 12.44 2.96
CA THR A 76 -3.94 12.07 1.56
C THR A 76 -2.68 12.28 0.74
N ILE A 77 -2.61 11.56 -0.38
CA ILE A 77 -1.55 11.69 -1.38
C ILE A 77 -2.15 11.48 -2.77
N ASP A 78 -1.84 12.41 -3.67
CA ASP A 78 -2.20 12.36 -5.07
C ASP A 78 -1.02 11.85 -5.88
N ILE A 79 -1.25 10.76 -6.60
CA ILE A 79 -0.25 10.12 -7.46
C ILE A 79 -0.71 10.24 -8.91
N SER A 80 0.11 10.88 -9.74
CA SER A 80 -0.08 10.83 -11.18
C SER A 80 0.55 9.57 -11.74
N SER A 81 -0.27 8.75 -12.41
CA SER A 81 0.14 7.49 -13.01
C SER A 81 -0.48 7.34 -14.41
N TRP A 82 -0.29 6.16 -14.99
CA TRP A 82 -0.92 5.76 -16.22
C TRP A 82 -1.98 4.71 -15.91
N SER A 83 -3.19 4.95 -16.41
CA SER A 83 -4.19 3.90 -16.52
C SER A 83 -3.70 2.83 -17.50
N PRO A 84 -4.14 1.57 -17.38
CA PRO A 84 -3.80 0.56 -18.38
C PRO A 84 -4.31 0.78 -19.80
N SER A 85 -5.19 1.77 -20.04
CA SER A 85 -5.51 2.22 -21.40
C SER A 85 -4.48 3.22 -21.95
N GLY A 86 -3.49 3.59 -21.15
CA GLY A 86 -2.43 4.54 -21.51
C GLY A 86 -2.81 6.00 -21.30
N ALA A 87 -3.96 6.30 -20.68
CA ALA A 87 -4.33 7.67 -20.31
C ALA A 87 -3.66 8.08 -19.00
N ARG A 88 -3.24 9.35 -18.88
CA ARG A 88 -2.78 9.91 -17.60
C ARG A 88 -3.95 10.01 -16.65
N GLU A 89 -3.73 9.58 -15.42
CA GLU A 89 -4.68 9.74 -14.33
C GLU A 89 -3.97 10.28 -13.10
N ILE A 90 -4.74 10.93 -12.23
CA ILE A 90 -4.32 11.30 -10.89
C ILE A 90 -5.26 10.56 -9.95
N MET A 91 -4.69 9.71 -9.10
CA MET A 91 -5.43 8.96 -8.10
C MET A 91 -5.07 9.47 -6.71
N THR A 92 -6.09 9.68 -5.89
CA THR A 92 -5.95 10.08 -4.49
C THR A 92 -6.06 8.86 -3.61
N TYR A 93 -5.11 8.71 -2.69
CA TYR A 93 -5.06 7.65 -1.69
C TYR A 93 -4.99 8.24 -0.29
N GLU A 94 -5.38 7.45 0.72
CA GLU A 94 -5.04 7.79 2.10
C GLU A 94 -3.51 7.69 2.31
N ASN A 95 -2.92 8.66 3.01
CA ASN A 95 -1.49 8.71 3.26
C ASN A 95 -1.15 8.16 4.66
N LEU A 96 -0.59 6.95 4.74
CA LEU A 96 -0.08 6.40 6.00
C LEU A 96 1.43 6.67 6.23
N LEU A 97 2.11 7.27 5.27
CA LEU A 97 3.49 7.75 5.43
C LEU A 97 3.54 9.06 6.22
N GLY A 98 2.45 9.84 6.20
CA GLY A 98 2.40 11.18 6.80
C GLY A 98 3.26 12.20 6.03
N LYS A 99 3.70 13.27 6.70
CA LYS A 99 4.73 14.20 6.18
C LYS A 99 6.12 13.56 6.26
N ASP A 100 6.38 12.65 5.33
CA ASP A 100 7.69 12.05 5.15
C ASP A 100 8.57 12.94 4.27
N LYS A 101 9.82 13.19 4.67
CA LYS A 101 10.81 13.94 3.88
C LYS A 101 11.01 13.36 2.48
N LYS A 102 10.90 12.04 2.33
CA LYS A 102 10.95 11.35 1.04
C LYS A 102 9.82 11.80 0.13
N LEU A 103 8.62 12.05 0.67
CA LEU A 103 7.50 12.56 -0.13
C LEU A 103 7.72 14.02 -0.57
N GLU A 104 8.35 14.84 0.27
CA GLU A 104 8.77 16.20 -0.10
C GLU A 104 9.74 16.15 -1.30
N ASP A 105 10.79 15.34 -1.22
CA ASP A 105 11.77 15.17 -2.30
C ASP A 105 11.12 14.66 -3.60
N LEU A 106 10.20 13.69 -3.50
CA LEU A 106 9.51 13.12 -4.66
C LEU A 106 8.55 14.14 -5.31
N PHE A 107 7.90 14.96 -4.51
CA PHE A 107 7.04 16.04 -4.99
C PHE A 107 7.85 17.12 -5.72
N GLU A 108 8.97 17.55 -5.14
CA GLU A 108 9.84 18.57 -5.74
C GLU A 108 10.52 18.09 -7.03
N THR A 109 11.00 16.84 -7.05
CA THR A 109 11.73 16.28 -8.19
C THR A 109 10.81 15.77 -9.30
N GLY A 110 9.56 15.44 -8.98
CA GLY A 110 8.64 14.76 -9.90
C GLY A 110 9.12 13.37 -10.32
N LYS A 111 10.03 12.74 -9.55
CA LYS A 111 10.58 11.42 -9.85
C LYS A 111 9.48 10.37 -9.84
N LEU A 112 9.51 9.49 -10.84
CA LEU A 112 8.63 8.33 -10.90
C LEU A 112 9.16 7.21 -10.00
N VAL A 113 8.31 6.71 -9.11
CA VAL A 113 8.59 5.61 -8.18
C VAL A 113 7.40 4.67 -8.08
N GLU A 114 7.63 3.47 -7.57
CA GLU A 114 6.56 2.51 -7.31
C GLU A 114 6.02 2.70 -5.89
N PHE A 115 4.70 2.88 -5.77
CA PHE A 115 3.99 2.96 -4.51
C PHE A 115 3.29 1.65 -4.23
N LEU A 116 3.33 1.23 -2.97
CA LEU A 116 2.50 0.14 -2.49
C LEU A 116 1.22 0.69 -1.88
N ILE A 117 0.09 0.25 -2.44
CA ILE A 117 -1.25 0.59 -1.97
C ILE A 117 -1.85 -0.62 -1.27
N VAL A 118 -2.47 -0.41 -0.11
CA VAL A 118 -3.18 -1.43 0.66
C VAL A 118 -4.52 -0.87 1.12
N ASN A 119 -5.63 -1.46 0.69
CA ASN A 119 -7.00 -0.97 0.95
C ASN A 119 -7.12 0.55 0.69
N ASP A 120 -6.68 1.00 -0.48
CA ASP A 120 -6.64 2.40 -0.91
C ASP A 120 -5.76 3.35 -0.07
N LYS A 121 -4.83 2.79 0.72
CA LYS A 121 -3.83 3.55 1.49
C LYS A 121 -2.43 3.37 0.95
N VAL A 122 -1.69 4.45 0.74
CA VAL A 122 -0.25 4.39 0.47
C VAL A 122 0.47 4.06 1.77
N VAL A 123 1.19 2.94 1.76
CA VAL A 123 1.88 2.41 2.95
C VAL A 123 3.40 2.37 2.79
N ALA A 124 3.90 2.40 1.55
CA ALA A 124 5.33 2.37 1.27
C ALA A 124 5.66 2.97 -0.10
N VAL A 125 6.89 3.49 -0.22
CA VAL A 125 7.53 3.84 -1.49
C VAL A 125 8.64 2.85 -1.78
N MET A 126 8.48 2.08 -2.85
CA MET A 126 9.41 1.05 -3.31
C MET A 126 10.41 1.67 -4.31
N GLU A 127 11.69 1.29 -4.17
CA GLU A 127 12.80 1.71 -5.05
C GLU A 127 13.13 0.64 -6.09
#